data_AF-A0A2D4ZRI7-F1
#
_entry.id   AF-A0A2D4ZRI7-F1
#
_cell.length_a   1.000
_cell.length_b   1.000
_cell.length_c   1.000
_cell.angle_alpha   90.00
_cell.angle_beta   90.00
_cell.angle_gamma   90.00
#
_symmetry.space_group_name_H-M   'P 1'
#
loop_
_entity.id
_entity.type
_entity.pdbx_description
1 polymer ?
#
loop_
_entity_poly.entity_id
_entity_poly.type
_entity_poly.pdbx_seq_one_letter_code
_entity_poly.pdbx_strand_id
1 'polypeptide(L)'
;MSKALFIVLINLVFIWSVSAQQRPDTTFIPEIVEPLFDVSVAPVICIDSAHNNLHTLDGGFSPFARLMKANGFQMRDLSSSVSNREVLLGCDIYAIINPLHESNLGNLGVT
;
A
#
# COMPACT_ATOMS: atom_id res chain seq x y z
N MET A 1 35.01 35.23 3.06
CA MET A 1 33.67 34.92 3.62
C MET A 1 33.81 34.78 5.13
N SER A 2 32.90 35.38 5.93
CA SER A 2 32.95 35.20 7.38
C SER A 2 32.61 33.75 7.73
N LYS A 3 33.20 33.21 8.81
CA LYS A 3 32.89 31.86 9.30
C LYS A 3 31.39 31.67 9.56
N ALA A 4 30.72 32.74 10.01
CA ALA A 4 29.28 32.77 10.20
C ALA A 4 28.50 32.56 8.88
N LEU A 5 28.91 33.23 7.79
CA LEU A 5 28.27 33.07 6.49
C LEU A 5 28.41 31.63 5.95
N PHE A 6 29.57 31.01 6.18
CA PHE A 6 29.81 29.62 5.79
C PHE A 6 28.92 28.64 6.56
N ILE A 7 28.75 28.84 7.87
CA ILE A 7 27.86 28.03 8.71
C ILE A 7 26.39 28.20 8.25
N VAL A 8 25.94 29.42 7.96
CA VAL A 8 24.57 29.67 7.49
C VAL A 8 24.30 28.99 6.15
N LEU A 9 25.24 29.06 5.20
CA LEU A 9 25.12 28.40 3.91
C LEU A 9 25.05 26.87 4.04
N ILE A 10 25.87 26.28 4.91
CA ILE A 10 25.81 24.85 5.22
C ILE A 10 24.42 24.47 5.77
N ASN A 11 23.91 25.22 6.74
CA ASN A 11 22.61 24.93 7.34
C ASN A 11 21.45 25.08 6.33
N LEU A 12 21.53 26.05 5.42
CA LEU A 12 20.54 26.22 4.34
C LEU A 12 20.51 25.03 3.38
N VAL A 13 21.63 24.36 3.11
CA VAL A 13 21.67 23.15 2.26
C VAL A 13 20.98 21.96 2.94
N PHE A 14 21.08 21.84 4.27
CA PHE A 14 20.50 20.71 5.01
C PHE A 14 18.96 20.79 5.17
N ILE A 15 18.35 21.97 5.06
CA ILE A 15 16.89 22.15 5.21
C ILE A 15 16.09 21.56 4.03
N TRP A 16 16.72 21.33 2.88
CA TRP A 16 16.03 20.88 1.65
C TRP A 16 15.82 19.36 1.53
N SER A 17 16.28 18.56 2.50
CA SER A 17 16.26 17.09 2.36
C SER A 17 15.10 16.39 3.07
N VAL A 18 14.13 17.11 3.63
CA VAL A 18 13.01 16.47 4.34
C VAL A 18 11.87 16.17 3.36
N SER A 19 11.85 14.95 2.82
CA SER A 19 10.70 14.43 2.08
C SER A 19 9.68 13.84 3.06
N ALA A 20 8.56 14.54 3.28
CA ALA A 20 7.43 14.00 4.02
C ALA A 20 6.64 13.04 3.12
N GLN A 21 7.07 11.77 3.07
CA GLN A 21 6.35 10.71 2.36
C GLN A 21 5.33 10.06 3.29
N GLN A 22 4.12 9.83 2.76
CA GLN A 22 3.16 8.96 3.42
C GLN A 22 3.72 7.54 3.46
N ARG A 23 3.74 6.93 4.64
CA ARG A 23 4.13 5.53 4.82
C ARG A 23 3.03 4.80 5.56
N PRO A 24 2.72 3.55 5.17
CA PRO A 24 1.76 2.74 5.91
C PRO A 24 2.27 2.51 7.34
N ASP A 25 1.35 2.57 8.29
CA ASP A 25 1.61 2.10 9.65
C ASP A 25 1.88 0.59 9.60
N THR A 26 3.00 0.15 10.15
CA THR A 26 3.38 -1.28 10.19
C THR A 26 3.33 -1.86 11.59
N THR A 27 3.09 -1.05 12.61
CA THR A 27 3.14 -1.44 14.03
C THR A 27 1.76 -1.60 14.64
N PHE A 28 0.73 -0.99 14.07
CA PHE A 28 -0.64 -1.20 14.52
C PHE A 28 -1.13 -2.62 14.19
N ILE A 29 -1.54 -3.33 15.25
CA ILE A 29 -2.13 -4.66 15.21
C ILE A 29 -3.61 -4.52 15.64
N PRO A 30 -4.57 -4.71 14.72
CA PRO A 30 -5.98 -4.61 15.06
C PRO A 30 -6.42 -5.79 15.93
N GLU A 31 -7.11 -5.50 17.02
CA GLU A 31 -7.80 -6.47 17.88
C GLU A 31 -9.31 -6.37 17.63
N ILE A 32 -9.91 -7.43 17.09
CA ILE A 32 -11.35 -7.52 16.83
C ILE A 32 -11.89 -8.73 17.60
N VAL A 33 -12.75 -8.46 18.59
CA VAL A 33 -13.28 -9.48 19.51
C VAL A 33 -14.26 -10.42 18.79
N GLU A 34 -15.07 -9.86 17.89
CA GLU A 34 -16.09 -10.59 17.13
C GLU A 34 -15.88 -10.33 15.62
N PRO A 35 -15.06 -11.15 14.94
CA PRO A 35 -14.88 -11.06 13.50
C PRO A 35 -16.19 -11.30 12.74
N LEU A 36 -16.36 -10.64 11.59
CA LEU A 36 -17.58 -10.80 10.77
C LEU A 36 -17.75 -12.21 10.20
N PHE A 37 -16.65 -12.92 9.96
CA PHE A 37 -16.66 -14.24 9.34
C PHE A 37 -15.71 -15.20 10.02
N ASP A 38 -16.12 -16.47 10.09
CA ASP A 38 -15.22 -17.57 10.38
C ASP A 38 -14.36 -17.89 9.16
N VAL A 39 -13.10 -18.27 9.40
CA VAL A 39 -12.10 -18.53 8.35
C VAL A 39 -12.58 -19.55 7.30
N SER A 40 -13.38 -20.54 7.68
CA SER A 40 -13.86 -21.60 6.78
C SER A 40 -14.90 -21.13 5.75
N VAL A 41 -15.56 -19.99 6.00
CA VAL A 41 -16.60 -19.41 5.12
C VAL A 41 -16.29 -17.96 4.74
N ALA A 42 -15.10 -17.50 5.11
CA ALA A 42 -14.65 -16.13 4.94
C ALA A 42 -14.54 -15.77 3.45
N PRO A 43 -15.15 -14.65 3.01
CA PRO A 43 -15.00 -14.19 1.64
C PRO A 43 -13.56 -13.78 1.37
N VAL A 44 -13.13 -13.98 0.11
CA VAL A 44 -11.78 -13.69 -0.38
C VAL A 44 -11.76 -12.32 -1.05
N ILE A 45 -11.02 -11.38 -0.46
CA ILE A 45 -10.68 -10.10 -1.07
C ILE A 45 -9.32 -10.22 -1.76
N CYS A 46 -9.32 -10.08 -3.07
CA CYS A 46 -8.13 -10.02 -3.91
C CYS A 46 -7.71 -8.57 -4.12
N ILE A 47 -6.48 -8.22 -3.73
CA ILE A 47 -5.88 -6.90 -3.99
C ILE A 47 -5.07 -6.97 -5.27
N ASP A 48 -5.30 -6.03 -6.19
CA ASP A 48 -4.52 -5.93 -7.43
C ASP A 48 -3.09 -5.45 -7.16
N SER A 49 -2.10 -6.24 -7.57
CA SER A 49 -0.70 -5.84 -7.67
C SER A 49 -0.17 -5.86 -9.10
N ALA A 50 -1.01 -6.26 -10.06
CA ALA A 50 -0.63 -6.47 -11.46
C ALA A 50 -0.57 -5.18 -12.30
N HIS A 51 -1.23 -4.09 -11.89
CA HIS A 51 -1.38 -2.87 -12.71
C HIS A 51 -0.62 -1.67 -12.13
N ASN A 52 0.64 -1.89 -11.73
CA ASN A 52 1.50 -0.88 -11.09
C ASN A 52 0.82 -0.18 -9.91
N ASN A 53 -0.03 -0.93 -9.21
CA ASN A 53 -0.78 -0.42 -8.10
C ASN A 53 0.18 -0.22 -6.90
N LEU A 54 0.21 0.99 -6.35
CA LEU A 54 1.00 1.32 -5.16
C LEU A 54 0.40 0.70 -3.87
N HIS A 55 -0.91 0.46 -3.89
CA HIS A 55 -1.68 -0.16 -2.82
C HIS A 55 -1.80 -1.67 -3.04
N THR A 56 -0.67 -2.37 -2.91
CA THR A 56 -0.62 -3.84 -2.90
C THR A 56 -0.94 -4.40 -1.52
N LEU A 57 -1.18 -5.71 -1.44
CA LEU A 57 -1.53 -6.41 -0.19
C LEU A 57 -0.51 -6.14 0.93
N ASP A 58 0.78 -6.26 0.63
CA ASP A 58 1.86 -6.08 1.59
C ASP A 58 2.51 -4.68 1.54
N GLY A 59 2.07 -3.83 0.62
CA GLY A 59 2.59 -2.47 0.42
C GLY A 59 1.78 -1.40 1.14
N GLY A 60 1.45 -0.32 0.43
CA GLY A 60 0.72 0.83 0.96
C GLY A 60 -0.67 0.50 1.51
N PHE A 61 -1.21 -0.69 1.21
CA PHE A 61 -2.51 -1.15 1.69
C PHE A 61 -2.45 -2.22 2.79
N SER A 62 -1.24 -2.55 3.27
CA SER A 62 -1.05 -3.53 4.34
C SER A 62 -1.83 -3.24 5.65
N PRO A 63 -2.06 -1.98 6.09
CA PRO A 63 -2.89 -1.73 7.27
C PRO A 63 -4.35 -2.18 7.07
N PHE A 64 -4.91 -1.92 5.88
CA PHE A 64 -6.25 -2.37 5.54
C PHE A 64 -6.30 -3.90 5.46
N ALA A 65 -5.31 -4.53 4.81
CA ALA A 65 -5.23 -5.97 4.72
C ALA A 65 -5.20 -6.65 6.10
N ARG A 66 -4.43 -6.09 7.05
CA ARG A 66 -4.42 -6.55 8.45
C ARG A 66 -5.77 -6.38 9.13
N LEU A 67 -6.42 -5.23 8.94
CA LEU A 67 -7.74 -4.97 9.51
C LEU A 67 -8.79 -5.96 9.00
N MET A 68 -8.86 -6.18 7.69
CA MET A 68 -9.81 -7.10 7.09
C MET A 68 -9.54 -8.55 7.51
N LYS A 69 -8.26 -8.95 7.55
CA LYS A 69 -7.88 -10.28 8.05
C LYS A 69 -8.27 -10.48 9.52
N ALA A 70 -8.04 -9.49 10.38
CA ALA A 70 -8.48 -9.53 11.77
C ALA A 70 -10.01 -9.58 11.89
N ASN A 71 -10.73 -8.97 10.94
CA ASN A 71 -12.18 -8.99 10.86
C ASN A 71 -12.75 -10.25 10.16
N GLY A 72 -11.93 -11.27 9.96
CA GLY A 72 -12.37 -12.58 9.48
C GLY A 72 -12.37 -12.77 7.96
N PHE A 73 -11.82 -11.84 7.17
CA PHE A 73 -11.72 -12.01 5.71
C PHE A 73 -10.48 -12.79 5.30
N GLN A 74 -10.55 -13.48 4.17
CA GLN A 74 -9.38 -13.98 3.47
C GLN A 74 -8.83 -12.88 2.56
N MET A 75 -7.52 -12.62 2.63
CA MET A 75 -6.85 -11.63 1.80
C MET A 75 -5.90 -12.35 0.84
N ARG A 76 -5.96 -11.99 -0.45
CA ARG A 76 -5.11 -12.56 -1.49
C ARG A 76 -4.49 -11.46 -2.34
N ASP A 77 -3.22 -11.60 -2.66
CA ASP A 77 -2.57 -10.73 -3.65
C ASP A 77 -2.84 -11.29 -5.05
N LEU A 78 -3.28 -10.45 -5.98
CA LEU A 78 -3.51 -10.81 -7.37
C LEU A 78 -2.50 -10.08 -8.26
N SER A 79 -1.39 -10.78 -8.53
CA SER A 79 -0.24 -10.27 -9.29
C SER A 79 -0.29 -10.57 -10.79
N SER A 80 -1.30 -11.31 -11.24
CA SER A 80 -1.54 -11.57 -12.66
C SER A 80 -2.53 -10.55 -13.22
N SER A 81 -2.19 -9.92 -14.35
CA SER A 81 -3.11 -9.01 -15.05
C SER A 81 -4.39 -9.73 -15.46
N VAL A 82 -5.52 -9.06 -15.30
CA VAL A 82 -6.85 -9.63 -15.58
C VAL A 82 -7.07 -9.64 -17.09
N SER A 83 -6.58 -10.70 -17.73
CA SER A 83 -6.71 -10.93 -19.18
C SER A 83 -7.97 -11.70 -19.54
N ASN A 84 -8.54 -12.45 -18.59
CA ASN A 84 -9.77 -13.21 -18.71
C ASN A 84 -10.40 -13.41 -17.32
N ARG A 85 -11.60 -14.00 -17.28
CA ARG A 85 -12.33 -14.21 -16.03
C ARG A 85 -11.69 -15.27 -15.13
N GLU A 86 -10.93 -16.20 -15.70
CA GLU A 86 -10.33 -17.32 -14.97
C GLU A 86 -9.30 -16.82 -13.95
N VAL A 87 -8.64 -15.70 -14.22
CA VAL A 87 -7.73 -15.02 -13.28
C VAL A 87 -8.43 -14.62 -11.98
N LEU A 88 -9.73 -14.32 -12.03
CA LEU A 88 -10.53 -13.90 -10.87
C LEU A 88 -11.15 -15.06 -10.11
N LEU A 89 -10.92 -16.31 -10.53
CA LEU A 89 -11.48 -17.48 -9.83
C LEU A 89 -10.99 -17.52 -8.38
N GLY A 90 -11.94 -17.64 -7.45
CA GLY A 90 -11.70 -17.60 -6.01
C GLY A 90 -11.51 -16.21 -5.43
N CYS A 91 -11.75 -15.13 -6.19
CA CYS A 91 -11.97 -13.80 -5.63
C CYS A 91 -13.49 -13.60 -5.46
N ASP A 92 -13.95 -13.33 -4.24
CA ASP A 92 -15.33 -12.87 -4.02
C ASP A 92 -15.42 -11.36 -4.25
N ILE A 93 -14.35 -10.65 -3.91
CA ILE A 93 -14.17 -9.22 -4.15
C ILE A 93 -12.79 -9.03 -4.78
N TYR A 94 -12.73 -8.26 -5.86
CA TYR A 94 -11.47 -7.84 -6.47
C TYR A 94 -11.35 -6.32 -6.37
N ALA A 95 -10.26 -5.85 -5.76
CA ALA A 95 -10.01 -4.44 -5.48
C ALA A 95 -8.79 -3.95 -6.24
N ILE A 96 -9.02 -2.97 -7.12
CA ILE A 96 -7.98 -2.20 -7.82
C ILE A 96 -8.02 -0.79 -7.26
N ILE A 97 -6.92 -0.29 -6.71
CA ILE A 97 -6.91 0.95 -5.93
C ILE A 97 -5.79 1.85 -6.46
N ASN A 98 -6.11 2.88 -7.24
CA ASN A 98 -5.09 3.77 -7.82
C ASN A 98 -4.03 3.02 -8.69
N PRO A 99 -4.47 2.25 -9.71
CA PRO A 99 -3.54 1.62 -10.65
C PRO A 99 -2.83 2.70 -11.48
N LEU A 100 -1.59 2.43 -11.88
CA LEU A 100 -0.79 3.39 -12.62
C LEU A 100 -0.48 2.92 -14.03
N HIS A 101 -0.68 3.82 -14.99
CA HIS A 101 -0.13 3.64 -16.32
C HIS A 101 1.41 3.69 -16.25
N GLU A 102 2.09 2.90 -17.09
CA GLU A 102 3.56 2.79 -17.11
C GLU A 102 4.24 4.15 -17.26
N SER A 103 3.67 5.07 -18.06
CA SER A 103 4.18 6.43 -18.24
C SER A 103 4.18 7.29 -16.98
N ASN A 104 3.47 6.88 -15.93
CA ASN A 104 3.32 7.61 -14.68
C ASN A 104 4.20 7.05 -13.56
N LEU A 105 4.95 5.97 -13.83
CA LEU A 105 5.90 5.41 -12.87
C LEU A 105 6.98 6.45 -12.52
N GLY A 106 7.16 6.71 -11.22
CA GLY A 106 8.13 7.70 -10.71
C GLY A 106 7.66 9.16 -10.70
N ASN A 107 6.52 9.48 -11.31
CA ASN A 107 6.03 10.88 -11.41
C ASN A 107 5.14 11.31 -10.25
N LEU A 108 4.57 10.36 -9.49
CA LEU A 108 3.56 10.64 -8.46
C LEU A 108 4.10 10.71 -7.02
N GLY A 109 5.42 10.85 -6.82
CA GLY A 109 5.99 11.12 -5.50
C GLY A 109 5.84 9.99 -4.47
N VAL A 110 5.41 8.80 -4.90
CA VAL A 110 5.38 7.57 -4.10
C VAL A 110 6.52 6.70 -4.60
N THR A 111 7.58 6.60 -3.80
CA THR A 111 8.72 5.69 -3.97
C THR A 111 8.76 4.74 -2.80
#